data_AF-A0A7W0ZB20-F1
#
_entry.id   AF-A0A7W0ZB20-F1
#
_cell.length_a   1.000
_cell.length_b   1.000
_cell.length_c   1.000
_cell.angle_alpha   90.00
_cell.angle_beta   90.00
_cell.angle_gamma   90.00
#
_symmetry.space_group_name_H-M   'P 1'
#
loop_
_entity.id
_entity.type
_entity.pdbx_description
1 polymer ?
#
loop_
_entity_poly.entity_id
_entity_poly.type
_entity_poly.pdbx_seq_one_letter_code
_entity_poly.pdbx_strand_id
1 'polypeptide(L)'
;ETLELELLVADRDHVERRLERVRKQAKSGDAAVRRELEVLTELLAHLESGETLRSFSGELLPELEPLTTKPLLAVENGAEGIDLQLEAELSELPDDEARSFREGPSALDEIVRRLGDALGLITFFTAGDKETRAWTLRRGQTALEAAATIHSDIARGFIRCETITWSDLLDAGSHAEASKRGTQRLEGKTYVVQDGDVLNIRFNL
;
A
#
# COMPACT_ATOMS: atom_id res chain seq x y z
N GLU A 1 -9.86 16.31 -16.30
CA GLU A 1 -10.86 15.81 -17.26
C GLU A 1 -10.24 14.94 -18.36
N THR A 2 -9.20 15.39 -19.08
CA THR A 2 -8.59 14.58 -20.17
C THR A 2 -7.97 13.25 -19.71
N LEU A 3 -7.22 13.23 -18.60
CA LEU A 3 -6.53 12.02 -18.15
C LEU A 3 -7.48 10.87 -17.80
N GLU A 4 -8.56 11.14 -17.06
CA GLU A 4 -9.51 10.10 -16.66
C GLU A 4 -10.21 9.46 -17.87
N LEU A 5 -10.54 10.28 -18.88
CA LEU A 5 -11.09 9.79 -20.14
C LEU A 5 -10.09 8.93 -20.90
N GLU A 6 -8.81 9.32 -20.95
CA GLU A 6 -7.74 8.53 -21.58
C GLU A 6 -7.56 7.17 -20.87
N LEU A 7 -7.55 7.16 -19.53
CA LEU A 7 -7.43 5.92 -18.75
C LEU A 7 -8.66 5.01 -18.94
N LEU A 8 -9.86 5.58 -19.02
CA LEU A 8 -11.08 4.84 -19.31
C LEU A 8 -11.03 4.20 -20.69
N VAL A 9 -10.62 4.96 -21.71
CA VAL A 9 -10.45 4.45 -23.08
C VAL A 9 -9.41 3.33 -23.12
N ALA A 10 -8.30 3.49 -22.41
CA ALA A 10 -7.26 2.46 -22.34
C ALA A 10 -7.77 1.16 -21.70
N ASP A 11 -8.53 1.25 -20.59
CA ASP A 11 -9.14 0.08 -19.95
C ASP A 11 -10.19 -0.57 -20.86
N ARG A 12 -11.02 0.22 -21.55
CA ARG A 12 -12.00 -0.28 -22.52
C ARG A 12 -11.32 -1.07 -23.64
N ASP A 13 -10.34 -0.46 -24.30
CA ASP A 13 -9.60 -1.09 -25.40
C ASP A 13 -8.82 -2.34 -24.92
N HIS A 14 -8.40 -2.37 -23.65
CA HIS A 14 -7.78 -3.55 -23.05
C HIS A 14 -8.81 -4.68 -22.83
N VAL A 15 -9.97 -4.36 -22.25
CA VAL A 15 -11.07 -5.31 -22.01
C VAL A 15 -11.62 -5.87 -23.33
N GLU A 16 -11.86 -5.02 -24.35
CA GLU A 16 -12.34 -5.45 -25.68
C GLU A 16 -11.40 -6.47 -26.32
N ARG A 17 -10.09 -6.18 -26.36
CA ARG A 17 -9.09 -7.07 -26.94
C ARG A 17 -9.00 -8.40 -26.20
N ARG A 18 -9.18 -8.40 -24.88
CA ARG A 18 -9.22 -9.65 -24.11
C ARG A 18 -10.50 -10.43 -24.39
N LEU A 19 -11.65 -9.76 -24.40
CA LEU A 19 -12.95 -10.35 -24.71
C LEU A 19 -12.95 -11.01 -26.09
N GLU A 20 -12.39 -10.37 -27.13
CA GLU A 20 -12.31 -10.96 -28.46
C GLU A 20 -11.46 -12.25 -28.49
N ARG A 21 -10.32 -12.27 -27.78
CA ARG A 21 -9.46 -13.45 -27.66
C ARG A 21 -10.17 -14.60 -26.95
N VAL A 22 -10.80 -14.33 -25.81
CA VAL A 22 -11.54 -15.33 -25.03
C VAL A 22 -12.74 -15.84 -25.83
N ARG A 23 -13.43 -14.99 -26.60
CA ARG A 23 -14.56 -15.40 -27.48
C ARG A 23 -14.13 -16.41 -28.53
N LYS A 24 -12.93 -16.26 -29.10
CA LYS A 24 -12.37 -17.22 -30.06
C LYS A 24 -12.03 -18.58 -29.41
N GLN A 25 -11.64 -18.58 -28.13
CA GLN A 25 -11.29 -19.78 -27.36
C GLN A 25 -12.51 -20.53 -26.82
N ALA A 26 -13.63 -19.85 -26.57
CA ALA A 26 -14.86 -20.42 -26.01
C ALA A 26 -15.55 -21.50 -26.86
N LYS A 27 -15.03 -21.79 -28.07
CA LYS A 27 -15.43 -22.95 -28.87
C LYS A 27 -15.19 -24.30 -28.17
N SER A 28 -14.36 -24.33 -27.12
CA SER A 28 -14.01 -25.54 -26.35
C SER A 28 -15.08 -25.97 -25.33
N GLY A 29 -16.07 -25.14 -25.02
CA GLY A 29 -17.11 -25.47 -24.03
C GLY A 29 -16.65 -25.44 -22.56
N ASP A 30 -15.44 -24.95 -22.29
CA ASP A 30 -14.87 -24.80 -20.95
C ASP A 30 -15.68 -23.80 -20.09
N ALA A 31 -16.04 -24.22 -18.87
CA ALA A 31 -16.80 -23.42 -17.92
C ALA A 31 -16.03 -22.17 -17.44
N ALA A 32 -14.71 -22.27 -17.26
CA ALA A 32 -13.89 -21.14 -16.83
C ALA A 32 -13.84 -20.06 -17.92
N VAL A 33 -13.69 -20.46 -19.18
CA VAL A 33 -13.69 -19.57 -20.34
C VAL A 33 -15.06 -18.89 -20.51
N ARG A 34 -16.17 -19.61 -20.26
CA ARG A 34 -17.51 -19.00 -20.26
C ARG A 34 -17.68 -17.97 -19.15
N ARG A 35 -17.21 -18.26 -17.93
CA ARG A 35 -17.25 -17.29 -16.83
C ARG A 35 -16.44 -16.04 -17.15
N GLU A 36 -15.22 -16.21 -17.68
CA GLU A 36 -14.38 -15.07 -18.08
C GLU A 36 -15.07 -14.22 -19.16
N LEU A 37 -15.77 -14.84 -20.13
CA LEU A 37 -16.56 -14.12 -21.13
C LEU A 37 -17.70 -13.30 -20.53
N GLU A 38 -18.44 -13.86 -19.58
CA GLU A 38 -19.53 -13.16 -18.89
C GLU A 38 -18.99 -11.93 -18.17
N VAL A 39 -17.93 -12.10 -17.37
CA VAL A 39 -17.28 -10.99 -16.64
C VAL A 39 -16.77 -9.92 -17.61
N LEU A 40 -16.02 -10.29 -18.65
CA LEU A 40 -15.49 -9.33 -19.62
C LEU A 40 -16.59 -8.58 -20.39
N THR A 41 -17.74 -9.21 -20.59
CA THR A 41 -18.90 -8.56 -21.22
C THR A 41 -19.54 -7.54 -20.29
N GLU A 42 -19.69 -7.86 -19.00
CA GLU A 42 -20.18 -6.91 -17.98
C GLU A 42 -19.23 -5.72 -17.81
N LEU A 43 -17.92 -5.97 -17.73
CA LEU A 43 -16.90 -4.93 -17.62
C LEU A 43 -16.91 -3.99 -18.82
N LEU A 44 -17.01 -4.54 -20.03
CA LEU A 44 -17.08 -3.73 -21.24
C LEU A 44 -18.32 -2.84 -21.25
N ALA A 45 -19.49 -3.38 -20.90
CA ALA A 45 -20.73 -2.62 -20.84
C ALA A 45 -20.65 -1.47 -19.82
N HIS A 46 -19.98 -1.68 -18.68
CA HIS A 46 -19.73 -0.63 -17.68
C HIS A 46 -18.79 0.46 -18.21
N LEU A 47 -17.72 0.09 -18.92
CA LEU A 47 -16.81 1.07 -19.53
C LEU A 47 -17.48 1.86 -20.66
N GLU A 48 -18.35 1.22 -21.45
CA GLU A 48 -19.12 1.85 -22.52
C GLU A 48 -20.18 2.84 -22.01
N SER A 49 -20.61 2.73 -20.75
CA SER A 49 -21.51 3.71 -20.11
C SER A 49 -20.78 5.02 -19.74
N GLY A 50 -19.45 5.05 -19.87
CA GLY A 50 -18.61 6.19 -19.48
C GLY A 50 -18.15 6.13 -18.02
N GLU A 51 -18.39 5.03 -17.32
CA GLU A 51 -17.92 4.82 -15.95
C GLU A 51 -16.57 4.08 -15.89
N THR A 52 -15.79 4.36 -14.85
CA THR A 52 -14.50 3.70 -14.64
C THR A 52 -14.65 2.37 -13.90
N LEU A 53 -13.67 1.46 -14.02
CA LEU A 53 -13.71 0.20 -13.27
C LEU A 53 -13.52 0.38 -11.75
N ARG A 54 -13.19 1.59 -11.28
CA ARG A 54 -13.24 1.92 -9.85
C ARG A 54 -14.66 1.89 -9.29
N SER A 55 -15.66 2.33 -10.06
CA SER A 55 -17.07 2.33 -9.62
C SER A 55 -17.78 1.00 -9.87
N PHE A 56 -17.13 0.06 -10.57
CA PHE A 56 -17.73 -1.22 -10.89
C PHE A 56 -17.94 -2.06 -9.63
N SER A 57 -19.17 -2.52 -9.41
CA SER A 57 -19.55 -3.29 -8.22
C SER A 57 -19.40 -4.80 -8.38
N GLY A 58 -19.11 -5.28 -9.60
CA GLY A 58 -18.99 -6.70 -9.91
C GLY A 58 -17.58 -7.25 -9.69
N GLU A 59 -17.35 -8.45 -10.23
CA GLU A 59 -16.05 -9.11 -10.16
C GLU A 59 -15.03 -8.50 -11.13
N LEU A 60 -13.85 -8.15 -10.62
CA LEU A 60 -12.70 -7.77 -11.45
C LEU A 60 -11.78 -8.97 -11.64
N LEU A 61 -11.40 -9.24 -12.89
CA LEU A 61 -10.40 -10.27 -13.19
C LEU A 61 -9.01 -9.75 -12.80
N PRO A 62 -8.29 -10.44 -11.89
CA PRO A 62 -6.97 -9.98 -11.43
C PRO A 62 -5.96 -9.77 -12.58
N GLU A 63 -6.04 -10.58 -13.63
CA GLU A 63 -5.13 -10.55 -14.77
C GLU A 63 -5.37 -9.38 -15.74
N LEU A 64 -6.41 -8.58 -15.52
CA LEU A 64 -6.65 -7.35 -16.30
C LEU A 64 -5.81 -6.17 -15.79
N GLU A 65 -5.46 -6.17 -14.49
CA GLU A 65 -4.78 -5.06 -13.81
C GLU A 65 -5.20 -3.63 -14.23
N PRO A 66 -6.51 -3.29 -14.20
CA PRO A 66 -7.00 -2.11 -14.90
C PRO A 66 -6.44 -0.80 -14.33
N LEU A 67 -6.16 0.16 -15.20
CA LEU A 67 -5.56 1.44 -14.84
C LEU A 67 -6.48 2.26 -13.96
N THR A 68 -7.78 2.29 -14.26
CA THR A 68 -8.74 3.13 -13.56
C THR A 68 -9.02 2.70 -12.12
N THR A 69 -8.66 1.47 -11.74
CA THR A 69 -8.75 0.99 -10.35
C THR A 69 -7.62 1.52 -9.46
N LYS A 70 -6.46 1.86 -10.05
CA LYS A 70 -5.27 2.30 -9.31
C LYS A 70 -5.51 3.71 -8.74
N PRO A 71 -5.21 3.99 -7.46
CA PRO A 71 -5.42 5.32 -6.89
C PRO A 71 -4.59 6.37 -7.66
N LEU A 72 -5.17 7.55 -7.86
CA LEU A 72 -4.51 8.69 -8.51
C LEU A 72 -4.22 9.77 -7.47
N LEU A 73 -3.01 10.30 -7.50
CA LEU A 73 -2.60 11.43 -6.65
C LEU A 73 -2.26 12.61 -7.54
N ALA A 74 -3.06 13.67 -7.48
CA ALA A 74 -2.75 14.92 -8.15
C ALA A 74 -1.64 15.67 -7.39
N VAL A 75 -0.61 16.07 -8.14
CA VAL A 75 0.48 16.94 -7.66
C VAL A 75 0.44 18.18 -8.53
N GLU A 76 0.21 19.33 -7.91
CA GLU A 76 0.21 20.62 -8.57
C GLU A 76 1.60 21.24 -8.44
N ASN A 77 2.16 21.72 -9.57
CA ASN A 77 3.45 22.39 -9.60
C ASN A 77 3.25 23.90 -9.71
N GLY A 78 3.90 24.67 -8.84
CA GLY A 78 3.88 26.15 -8.87
C GLY A 78 3.48 26.78 -7.54
N ALA A 79 3.11 28.06 -7.58
CA ALA A 79 2.99 28.92 -6.40
C ALA A 79 1.93 28.47 -5.36
N GLU A 80 0.86 27.81 -5.81
CA GLU A 80 -0.20 27.26 -4.94
C GLU A 80 0.02 25.77 -4.63
N GLY A 81 1.07 25.16 -5.19
CA GLY A 81 1.41 23.75 -5.07
C GLY A 81 2.85 23.54 -4.62
N ILE A 82 3.50 22.54 -5.21
CA ILE A 82 4.90 22.20 -4.94
C ILE A 82 5.78 22.90 -5.95
N ASP A 83 6.84 23.58 -5.51
CA ASP A 83 7.89 24.03 -6.42
C ASP A 83 8.82 22.85 -6.76
N LEU A 84 8.49 22.14 -7.84
CA LEU A 84 9.25 20.96 -8.26
C LEU A 84 10.66 21.31 -8.73
N GLN A 85 10.87 22.54 -9.22
CA GLN A 85 12.19 22.98 -9.63
C GLN A 85 13.06 23.21 -8.40
N LEU A 86 12.55 23.90 -7.39
CA LEU A 86 13.24 24.10 -6.13
C LEU A 86 13.57 22.75 -5.46
N GLU A 87 12.60 21.83 -5.35
CA GLU A 87 12.87 20.52 -4.75
C GLU A 87 13.94 19.72 -5.50
N ALA A 88 13.99 19.83 -6.84
CA ALA A 88 15.04 19.21 -7.64
C ALA A 88 16.42 19.84 -7.35
N GLU A 89 16.51 21.18 -7.35
CA GLU A 89 17.76 21.89 -7.04
C GLU A 89 18.26 21.57 -5.63
N LEU A 90 17.38 21.53 -4.64
CA LEU A 90 17.72 21.19 -3.26
C LEU A 90 18.14 19.73 -3.07
N SER A 91 17.72 18.83 -3.94
CA SER A 91 18.11 17.41 -3.90
C SER A 91 19.56 17.17 -4.33
N GLU A 92 20.18 18.12 -5.04
CA GLU A 92 21.58 18.06 -5.46
C GLU A 92 22.54 18.65 -4.41
N LEU A 93 22.00 19.31 -3.37
CA LEU A 93 22.78 19.91 -2.30
C LEU A 93 22.95 18.95 -1.11
N PRO A 94 24.01 19.14 -0.29
CA PRO A 94 24.11 18.50 1.01
C PRO A 94 22.92 18.82 1.93
N ASP A 95 22.50 17.86 2.77
CA ASP A 95 21.30 17.96 3.62
C ASP A 95 21.26 19.18 4.55
N ASP A 96 22.41 19.62 5.07
CA ASP A 96 22.53 20.79 5.94
C ASP A 96 22.35 22.09 5.16
N GLU A 97 22.92 22.16 3.95
CA GLU A 97 22.75 23.29 3.04
C GLU A 97 21.32 23.37 2.52
N ALA A 98 20.76 22.26 2.01
CA ALA A 98 19.37 22.20 1.53
C ALA A 98 18.35 22.63 2.60
N ARG A 99 18.59 22.28 3.86
CA ARG A 99 17.74 22.70 5.00
C ARG A 99 17.76 24.19 5.23
N SER A 100 18.85 24.89 4.92
CA SER A 100 18.92 26.34 5.07
C SER A 100 18.04 27.10 4.07
N PHE A 101 17.66 26.44 2.97
CA PHE A 101 16.82 26.99 1.90
C PHE A 101 15.35 26.59 2.01
N ARG A 102 14.95 25.78 3.02
CA ARG A 102 13.55 25.39 3.25
C ARG A 102 13.03 25.91 4.58
N GLU A 103 11.76 26.32 4.58
CA GLU A 103 10.98 26.48 5.81
C GLU A 103 10.14 25.22 6.05
N GLY A 104 10.68 24.25 6.80
CA GLY A 104 9.97 23.02 7.17
C GLY A 104 10.43 21.76 6.39
N PRO A 105 9.61 20.69 6.40
CA PRO A 105 9.95 19.43 5.71
C PRO A 105 9.90 19.58 4.18
N SER A 106 10.50 18.63 3.46
CA SER A 106 10.42 18.64 1.99
C SER A 106 8.97 18.41 1.54
N ALA A 107 8.57 19.10 0.47
CA ALA A 107 7.29 18.84 -0.18
C ALA A 107 7.23 17.42 -0.77
N LEU A 108 8.37 16.84 -1.14
CA LEU A 108 8.45 15.43 -1.57
C LEU A 108 8.10 14.47 -0.43
N ASP A 109 8.48 14.78 0.81
CA ASP A 109 8.10 13.96 1.98
C ASP A 109 6.59 13.95 2.20
N GLU A 110 5.91 15.05 1.87
CA GLU A 110 4.45 15.10 1.88
C GLU A 110 3.83 14.22 0.78
N ILE A 111 4.38 14.25 -0.43
CA ILE A 111 3.94 13.37 -1.53
C ILE A 111 4.11 11.91 -1.13
N VAL A 112 5.27 11.53 -0.57
CA VAL A 112 5.55 10.16 -0.13
C VAL A 112 4.54 9.70 0.91
N ARG A 113 4.20 10.55 1.89
CA ARG A 113 3.16 10.25 2.89
C ARG A 113 1.79 10.04 2.25
N ARG A 114 1.38 10.96 1.36
CA ARG A 114 0.10 10.85 0.63
C ARG A 114 0.03 9.60 -0.24
N LEU A 115 1.14 9.19 -0.86
CA LEU A 115 1.24 7.92 -1.61
C LEU A 115 1.09 6.71 -0.68
N GLY A 116 1.74 6.74 0.49
CA GLY A 116 1.59 5.71 1.51
C GLY A 116 0.12 5.53 1.92
N ASP A 117 -0.57 6.64 2.20
CA ASP A 117 -1.99 6.65 2.55
C ASP A 117 -2.87 6.12 1.40
N ALA A 118 -2.64 6.60 0.18
CA ALA A 118 -3.40 6.18 -1.00
C ALA A 118 -3.25 4.68 -1.31
N LEU A 119 -2.09 4.11 -1.02
CA LEU A 119 -1.80 2.68 -1.17
C LEU A 119 -2.23 1.86 0.06
N GLY A 120 -2.75 2.51 1.11
CA GLY A 120 -3.13 1.89 2.37
C GLY A 120 -1.94 1.23 3.08
N LEU A 121 -0.75 1.82 2.98
CA LEU A 121 0.45 1.34 3.64
C LEU A 121 0.55 1.89 5.07
N ILE A 122 1.09 1.07 5.96
CA ILE A 122 1.50 1.45 7.32
C ILE A 122 2.96 1.03 7.52
N THR A 123 3.61 1.64 8.50
CA THR A 123 4.94 1.27 8.95
C THR A 123 4.86 0.68 10.35
N PHE A 124 5.41 -0.50 10.55
CA PHE A 124 5.69 -1.02 11.90
C PHE A 124 7.19 -1.19 12.07
N PHE A 125 7.63 -1.30 13.31
CA PHE A 125 9.04 -1.38 13.67
C PHE A 125 9.37 -2.68 14.37
N THR A 126 10.60 -3.15 14.17
CA THR A 126 11.26 -4.08 15.09
C THR A 126 12.41 -3.32 15.73
N ALA A 127 12.44 -3.23 17.05
CA ALA A 127 13.50 -2.55 17.80
C ALA A 127 14.13 -3.52 18.79
N GLY A 128 15.41 -3.78 18.64
CA GLY A 128 16.22 -4.54 19.58
C GLY A 128 17.61 -3.94 19.71
N ASP A 129 18.41 -4.47 20.64
CA ASP A 129 19.71 -3.89 21.01
C ASP A 129 20.69 -3.77 19.84
N LYS A 130 20.58 -4.66 18.84
CA LYS A 130 21.50 -4.73 17.70
C LYS A 130 20.96 -4.08 16.43
N GLU A 131 19.64 -4.07 16.25
CA GLU A 131 19.02 -3.61 15.02
C GLU A 131 17.67 -2.98 15.33
N THR A 132 17.42 -1.84 14.70
CA THR A 132 16.10 -1.25 14.60
C THR A 132 15.76 -1.10 13.13
N ARG A 133 14.58 -1.56 12.74
CA ARG A 133 14.14 -1.57 11.34
C ARG A 133 12.69 -1.19 11.21
N ALA A 134 12.40 -0.41 10.17
CA ALA A 134 11.06 -0.11 9.70
C ALA A 134 10.63 -1.13 8.64
N TRP A 135 9.38 -1.56 8.72
CA TRP A 135 8.77 -2.53 7.83
C TRP A 135 7.47 -1.98 7.28
N THR A 136 7.30 -2.09 5.97
CA THR A 136 6.05 -1.71 5.30
C THR A 136 5.05 -2.87 5.36
N LEU A 137 3.81 -2.56 5.73
CA LEU A 137 2.68 -3.48 5.73
C LEU A 137 1.45 -2.79 5.14
N ARG A 138 0.46 -3.54 4.63
CA ARG A 138 -0.83 -2.94 4.28
C ARG A 138 -1.71 -2.82 5.53
N ARG A 139 -2.44 -1.73 5.63
CA ARG A 139 -3.42 -1.47 6.68
C ARG A 139 -4.44 -2.61 6.72
N GLY A 140 -4.76 -3.09 7.92
CA GLY A 140 -5.67 -4.22 8.13
C GLY A 140 -4.97 -5.58 8.19
N GLN A 141 -3.70 -5.67 7.80
CA GLN A 141 -2.94 -6.92 7.93
C GLN A 141 -2.56 -7.22 9.39
N THR A 142 -2.37 -8.50 9.64
CA THR A 142 -2.24 -9.10 10.96
C THR A 142 -0.79 -9.24 11.42
N ALA A 143 -0.59 -9.52 12.71
CA ALA A 143 0.72 -9.81 13.29
C ALA A 143 1.42 -11.01 12.62
N LEU A 144 0.67 -12.00 12.13
CA LEU A 144 1.24 -13.12 11.39
C LEU A 144 1.74 -12.70 10.00
N GLU A 145 1.02 -11.81 9.32
CA GLU A 145 1.46 -11.25 8.03
C GLU A 145 2.68 -10.33 8.22
N ALA A 146 2.70 -9.53 9.29
CA ALA A 146 3.89 -8.76 9.68
C ALA A 146 5.10 -9.67 9.94
N ALA A 147 4.90 -10.82 10.59
CA ALA A 147 5.94 -11.83 10.76
C ALA A 147 6.48 -12.36 9.42
N ALA A 148 5.59 -12.60 8.45
CA ALA A 148 5.95 -13.07 7.12
C ALA A 148 6.74 -12.03 6.33
N THR A 149 6.42 -10.73 6.50
CA THR A 149 7.19 -9.62 5.94
C THR A 149 8.62 -9.57 6.48
N ILE A 150 8.84 -9.94 7.75
CA ILE A 150 10.18 -10.02 8.33
C ILE A 150 10.92 -11.26 7.81
N HIS A 151 10.34 -12.44 7.99
CA HIS A 151 10.90 -13.69 7.50
C HIS A 151 9.88 -14.85 7.52
N SER A 152 9.95 -15.74 6.53
CA SER A 152 9.01 -16.87 6.43
C SER A 152 9.12 -17.88 7.60
N ASP A 153 10.31 -18.08 8.17
CA ASP A 153 10.49 -18.94 9.36
C ASP A 153 9.81 -18.35 10.61
N ILE A 154 9.87 -17.03 10.80
CA ILE A 154 9.25 -16.34 11.94
C ILE A 154 7.73 -16.51 11.86
N ALA A 155 7.15 -16.40 10.66
CA ALA A 155 5.73 -16.64 10.45
C ALA A 155 5.33 -18.09 10.75
N ARG A 156 6.09 -19.07 10.24
CA ARG A 156 5.84 -20.51 10.51
C ARG A 156 5.95 -20.84 12.00
N GLY A 157 6.94 -20.27 12.67
CA GLY A 157 7.21 -20.45 14.08
C GLY A 157 6.38 -19.59 15.03
N PHE A 158 5.50 -18.72 14.53
CA PHE A 158 4.85 -17.69 15.35
C PHE A 158 4.11 -18.27 16.55
N ILE A 159 4.43 -17.73 17.73
CA ILE A 159 3.78 -18.03 19.01
C ILE A 159 2.87 -16.87 19.43
N ARG A 160 3.45 -15.68 19.61
CA ARG A 160 2.78 -14.45 20.07
C ARG A 160 3.61 -13.23 19.69
N CYS A 161 3.00 -12.05 19.73
CA CYS A 161 3.69 -10.79 19.49
C CYS A 161 3.61 -9.89 20.73
N GLU A 162 4.74 -9.32 21.14
CA GLU A 162 4.75 -8.20 22.07
C GLU A 162 4.60 -6.91 21.24
N THR A 163 3.60 -6.11 21.57
CA THR A 163 3.24 -4.91 20.80
C THR A 163 3.22 -3.69 21.70
N ILE A 164 3.83 -2.60 21.24
CA ILE A 164 3.81 -1.29 21.89
C ILE A 164 3.79 -0.20 20.82
N THR A 165 3.15 0.94 21.06
CA THR A 165 3.24 2.06 20.12
C THR A 165 4.64 2.71 20.20
N TRP A 166 5.15 3.24 19.10
CA TRP A 166 6.45 3.94 19.10
C TRP A 166 6.49 5.08 20.12
N SER A 167 5.39 5.82 20.28
CA SER A 167 5.28 6.93 21.23
C SER A 167 5.38 6.43 22.67
N ASP A 168 4.65 5.37 23.03
CA ASP A 168 4.71 4.80 24.38
C ASP A 168 6.11 4.24 24.69
N LEU A 169 6.80 3.70 23.68
CA LEU A 169 8.17 3.20 23.85
C LEU A 169 9.16 4.33 24.10
N LEU A 170 9.05 5.44 23.36
CA LEU A 170 9.89 6.63 23.58
C LEU A 170 9.61 7.27 24.94
N ASP A 171 8.34 7.40 25.33
CA ASP A 171 7.92 7.96 26.63
C ASP A 171 8.38 7.08 27.81
N ALA A 172 8.44 5.77 27.60
CA ALA A 172 9.01 4.83 28.56
C ALA A 172 10.54 4.85 28.60
N GLY A 173 11.19 5.23 27.50
CA GLY A 173 12.64 5.26 27.33
C GLY A 173 13.30 3.88 27.15
N SER A 174 12.59 2.78 27.37
CA SER A 174 13.06 1.42 27.09
C SER A 174 11.91 0.39 27.11
N HIS A 175 12.11 -0.75 26.45
CA HIS A 175 11.19 -1.89 26.52
C HIS A 175 10.98 -2.40 27.95
N ALA A 176 12.03 -2.42 28.76
CA ALA A 176 11.95 -2.87 30.15
C ALA A 176 11.04 -1.96 31.00
N GLU A 177 11.15 -0.66 30.80
CA GLU A 177 10.32 0.31 31.51
C GLU A 177 8.88 0.33 31.00
N ALA A 178 8.69 0.19 29.69
CA ALA A 178 7.36 0.09 29.09
C ALA A 178 6.59 -1.14 29.59
N SER A 179 7.28 -2.27 29.71
CA SER A 179 6.72 -3.49 30.28
C SER A 179 6.24 -3.28 31.73
N LYS A 180 7.02 -2.59 32.57
CA LYS A 180 6.62 -2.25 33.95
C LYS A 180 5.43 -1.30 34.02
N ARG A 181 5.33 -0.36 33.07
CA ARG A 181 4.20 0.58 32.96
C ARG A 181 2.92 -0.06 32.41
N GLY A 182 3.01 -1.30 31.91
CA GLY A 182 1.87 -2.02 31.35
C GLY A 182 1.42 -1.51 29.97
N THR A 183 2.26 -0.72 29.28
CA THR A 183 1.96 -0.23 27.92
C THR A 183 2.28 -1.26 26.84
N GLN A 184 3.12 -2.26 27.16
CA GLN A 184 3.38 -3.38 26.28
C GLN A 184 2.27 -4.43 26.36
N ARG A 185 1.63 -4.70 25.22
CA ARG A 185 0.56 -5.69 25.08
C ARG A 185 1.10 -7.02 24.54
N LEU A 186 0.39 -8.09 24.83
CA LEU A 186 0.63 -9.41 24.25
C LEU A 186 -0.50 -9.74 23.29
N GLU A 187 -0.16 -9.85 22.01
CA GLU A 187 -1.08 -9.99 20.91
C GLU A 187 -0.93 -11.34 20.21
N GLY A 188 -2.05 -11.84 19.67
CA GLY A 188 -2.12 -13.09 18.93
C GLY A 188 -1.86 -12.92 17.43
N LYS A 189 -1.91 -14.05 16.70
CA LYS A 189 -1.71 -14.09 15.23
C LYS A 189 -2.66 -13.19 14.45
N THR A 190 -3.86 -12.96 14.98
CA THR A 190 -4.96 -12.23 14.34
C THR A 190 -5.02 -10.75 14.74
N TYR A 191 -4.11 -10.27 15.58
CA TYR A 191 -4.06 -8.85 15.91
C TYR A 191 -3.77 -8.03 14.66
N VAL A 192 -4.60 -7.02 14.39
CA VAL A 192 -4.42 -6.10 13.27
C VAL A 192 -3.37 -5.08 13.66
N VAL A 193 -2.24 -5.10 12.96
CA VAL A 193 -1.11 -4.20 13.25
C VAL A 193 -1.50 -2.76 12.95
N GLN A 194 -1.16 -1.87 13.87
CA GLN A 194 -1.40 -0.44 13.73
C GLN A 194 -0.15 0.27 13.23
N ASP A 195 -0.36 1.41 12.59
CA ASP A 195 0.74 2.26 12.13
C ASP A 195 1.57 2.74 13.32
N GLY A 196 2.88 2.60 13.21
CA GLY A 196 3.84 2.93 14.26
C GLY A 196 3.93 1.90 15.40
N ASP A 197 3.30 0.74 15.29
CA ASP A 197 3.53 -0.34 16.26
C ASP A 197 5.00 -0.79 16.23
N VAL A 198 5.58 -1.00 17.40
CA VAL A 198 6.85 -1.68 17.61
C VAL A 198 6.54 -3.11 18.05
N LEU A 199 6.95 -4.06 17.22
CA LEU A 199 6.65 -5.48 17.38
C LEU A 199 7.91 -6.25 17.77
N ASN A 200 7.76 -7.11 18.78
CA ASN A 200 8.71 -8.16 19.10
C ASN A 200 8.01 -9.52 18.99
N ILE A 201 8.27 -10.23 17.90
CA ILE A 201 7.60 -11.50 17.60
C ILE A 201 8.34 -12.65 18.26
N ARG A 202 7.61 -13.40 19.09
CA ARG A 202 8.09 -14.64 19.70
C ARG A 202 7.77 -15.79 18.75
N PHE A 203 8.79 -16.55 18.37
CA PHE A 203 8.65 -17.72 17.49
C PHE A 203 9.55 -18.86 17.95
N ASN A 204 9.21 -20.09 17.53
CA ASN A 204 10.09 -21.26 17.66
C ASN A 204 10.62 -21.68 16.29
N LEU A 205 11.85 -22.16 16.24
CA LEU A 205 12.47 -22.71 15.03
C LEU A 205 12.18 -24.20 14.87
#